data_AF-A0A496QYH1-F1
#
_entry.id   AF-A0A496QYH1-F1
#
_cell.length_a   1.000
_cell.length_b   1.000
_cell.length_c   1.000
_cell.angle_alpha   90.00
_cell.angle_beta   90.00
_cell.angle_gamma   90.00
#
_symmetry.space_group_name_H-M   'P 1'
#
loop_
_entity.id
_entity.type
_entity.pdbx_description
1 polymer ?
#
loop_
_entity_poly.entity_id
_entity_poly.type
_entity_poly.pdbx_seq_one_letter_code
_entity_poly.pdbx_strand_id
1 'polypeptide(L)'
;MSFIWVPGTETRSRTQLEDGGTIETADITGSLVADYAPPGIETAEILALNATVVTSISGIVAPVGGIGRRLLLLNRGAISIGLLRNNVGSLASSRILMADATFDLAAGAVVALHYKPDDARWYLEAPSASAAPPVTDLCITRTVSANLSIAADTTCLQRRPLIAAGVSVTIGATGEWLIL
;
A
#
# COMPACT_ATOMS: atom_id res chain seq x y z
N MET A 1 12.72 -10.69 52.03
CA MET A 1 12.42 -9.61 51.06
C MET A 1 11.68 -10.28 49.91
N SER A 2 10.35 -10.11 49.83
CA SER A 2 9.49 -10.85 48.90
C SER A 2 9.14 -9.96 47.72
N PHE A 3 9.43 -10.41 46.50
CA PHE A 3 9.01 -9.74 45.27
C PHE A 3 7.66 -10.28 44.85
N ILE A 4 6.63 -9.43 44.87
CA ILE A 4 5.31 -9.74 44.31
C ILE A 4 5.37 -9.31 42.84
N TRP A 5 5.37 -10.28 41.94
CA TRP A 5 5.21 -10.05 40.50
C TRP A 5 3.74 -9.68 40.24
N VAL A 6 3.49 -8.42 39.86
CA VAL A 6 2.19 -7.98 39.37
C VAL A 6 2.21 -8.11 37.85
N PRO A 7 1.31 -8.90 37.23
CA PRO A 7 1.16 -8.89 35.78
C PRO A 7 0.70 -7.49 35.36
N GLY A 8 1.66 -6.68 34.92
CA GLY A 8 1.36 -5.42 34.26
C GLY A 8 0.60 -5.73 32.98
N THR A 9 -0.64 -5.24 32.91
CA THR A 9 -1.29 -4.94 31.64
C THR A 9 -0.42 -3.89 30.96
N GLU A 10 0.60 -4.34 30.23
CA GLU A 10 1.27 -3.51 29.25
C GLU A 10 0.22 -3.17 28.20
N THR A 11 -0.51 -2.08 28.43
CA THR A 11 -1.13 -1.29 27.38
C THR A 11 0.02 -0.82 26.52
N ARG A 12 0.47 -1.68 25.60
CA ARG A 12 1.37 -1.28 24.53
C ARG A 12 0.63 -0.20 23.77
N SER A 13 1.03 1.03 24.05
CA SER A 13 0.53 2.23 23.39
C SER A 13 0.50 1.96 21.90
N ARG A 14 -0.71 1.95 21.37
CA ARG A 14 -1.07 1.65 19.98
C ARG A 14 -0.69 2.85 19.10
N THR A 15 0.59 3.20 19.10
CA THR A 15 1.15 4.34 18.34
C THR A 15 2.31 3.92 17.45
N GLN A 16 2.40 2.63 17.09
CA GLN A 16 3.48 2.11 16.23
C GLN A 16 3.01 1.36 14.97
N LEU A 17 1.70 1.36 14.68
CA LEU A 17 1.16 0.89 13.39
C LEU A 17 0.47 2.03 12.59
N GLU A 18 0.62 3.27 13.04
CA GLU A 18 0.22 4.46 12.28
C GLU A 18 1.33 4.98 11.35
N ASP A 19 2.56 4.47 11.49
CA ASP A 19 3.72 4.99 10.76
C ASP A 19 4.03 4.26 9.44
N GLY A 20 3.16 3.33 9.05
CA GLY A 20 3.12 2.79 7.69
C GLY A 20 2.56 3.83 6.74
N GLY A 21 3.29 4.95 6.57
CA GLY A 21 2.83 6.11 5.84
C GLY A 21 2.48 5.76 4.40
N THR A 22 1.41 6.37 3.89
CA THR A 22 1.21 6.47 2.45
C THR A 22 2.08 7.62 1.96
N ILE A 23 2.95 7.35 0.99
CA ILE A 23 3.72 8.40 0.34
C ILE A 23 3.06 8.73 -0.97
N GLU A 24 2.53 9.95 -1.02
CA GLU A 24 2.13 10.57 -2.28
C GLU A 24 3.37 11.14 -2.95
N THR A 25 3.64 10.67 -4.15
CA THR A 25 4.80 11.14 -4.93
C THR A 25 4.41 12.25 -5.88
N ALA A 26 5.39 13.10 -6.20
CA ALA A 26 5.26 14.02 -7.32
C ALA A 26 5.11 13.25 -8.64
N ASP A 27 4.53 13.91 -9.64
CA ASP A 27 4.26 13.33 -10.95
C ASP A 27 5.51 12.70 -11.57
N ILE A 28 5.35 11.49 -12.10
CA ILE A 28 6.41 10.85 -12.86
C ILE A 28 6.39 11.41 -14.29
N THR A 29 7.36 12.28 -14.59
CA THR A 29 7.42 13.05 -15.84
C THR A 29 8.40 12.47 -16.88
N GLY A 30 9.14 11.41 -16.56
CA GLY A 30 10.12 10.78 -17.47
C GLY A 30 9.60 9.48 -18.10
N SER A 31 9.91 9.24 -19.38
CA SER A 31 9.47 8.04 -20.11
C SER A 31 10.01 6.73 -19.52
N LEU A 32 11.21 6.77 -18.94
CA LEU A 32 11.82 5.66 -18.21
C LEU A 32 12.47 6.18 -16.93
N VAL A 33 12.02 5.65 -15.80
CA VAL A 33 12.63 5.91 -14.50
C VAL A 33 13.33 4.64 -14.03
N ALA A 34 14.66 4.69 -14.07
CA ALA A 34 15.48 3.70 -13.39
C ALA A 34 15.57 4.07 -11.91
N ASP A 35 15.42 3.06 -11.04
CA ASP A 35 15.77 3.19 -9.62
C ASP A 35 14.99 4.29 -8.89
N TYR A 36 13.67 4.28 -9.04
CA TYR A 36 12.79 5.27 -8.43
C TYR A 36 12.94 5.30 -6.89
N ALA A 37 13.32 6.46 -6.36
CA ALA A 37 13.67 6.66 -4.96
C ALA A 37 13.05 7.97 -4.41
N PRO A 38 11.72 8.06 -4.30
CA PRO A 38 11.09 9.22 -3.70
C PRO A 38 11.45 9.32 -2.20
N PRO A 39 11.51 10.54 -1.64
CA PRO A 39 11.78 10.73 -0.22
C PRO A 39 10.79 9.95 0.68
N GLY A 40 11.31 9.30 1.73
CA GLY A 40 10.52 8.52 2.70
C GLY A 40 10.17 7.10 2.24
N ILE A 41 10.59 6.69 1.03
CA ILE A 41 10.33 5.34 0.55
C ILE A 41 10.88 4.27 1.48
N GLU A 42 11.77 4.56 2.42
CA GLU A 42 12.26 3.61 3.43
C GLU A 42 11.16 3.12 4.38
N THR A 43 10.13 3.94 4.64
CA THR A 43 9.07 3.64 5.62
C THR A 43 7.68 3.44 4.99
N ALA A 44 7.48 3.83 3.74
CA ALA A 44 6.19 3.69 3.05
C ALA A 44 5.62 2.26 2.98
N GLU A 45 4.38 2.05 3.40
CA GLU A 45 3.67 0.80 3.06
C GLU A 45 3.03 0.87 1.66
N ILE A 46 2.64 2.09 1.28
CA ILE A 46 1.98 2.39 0.01
C ILE A 46 2.76 3.50 -0.69
N LEU A 47 3.16 3.22 -1.92
CA LEU A 47 3.74 4.18 -2.84
C LEU A 47 2.70 4.55 -3.89
N ALA A 48 2.13 5.75 -3.75
CA ALA A 48 1.14 6.29 -4.66
C ALA A 48 1.85 7.08 -5.79
N LEU A 49 1.78 6.53 -7.00
CA LEU A 49 2.38 7.06 -8.21
C LEU A 49 1.36 7.87 -9.00
N ASN A 50 1.74 9.04 -9.49
CA ASN A 50 0.91 9.83 -10.40
C ASN A 50 1.54 9.90 -11.79
N ALA A 51 0.97 9.17 -12.76
CA ALA A 51 1.40 9.21 -14.14
C ALA A 51 0.42 10.04 -15.00
N THR A 52 0.94 11.13 -15.55
CA THR A 52 0.25 12.03 -16.50
C THR A 52 0.70 11.83 -17.94
N VAL A 53 1.80 11.09 -18.14
CA VAL A 53 2.38 10.69 -19.43
C VAL A 53 2.71 9.20 -19.42
N VAL A 54 2.89 8.61 -20.61
CA VAL A 54 3.34 7.21 -20.72
C VAL A 54 4.74 7.10 -20.11
N THR A 55 4.82 6.28 -19.06
CA THR A 55 6.00 6.16 -18.20
C THR A 55 6.25 4.69 -17.92
N SER A 56 7.52 4.34 -17.77
CA SER A 56 7.95 3.03 -17.30
C SER A 56 8.89 3.11 -16.10
N ILE A 57 8.77 2.16 -15.17
CA ILE A 57 9.65 2.02 -14.01
C ILE A 57 10.37 0.68 -14.11
N SER A 58 11.70 0.71 -14.11
CA SER A 58 12.54 -0.51 -14.16
C SER A 58 13.15 -0.89 -12.81
N GLY A 59 12.92 -0.06 -11.80
CA GLY A 59 13.42 -0.29 -10.45
C GLY A 59 12.87 0.68 -9.43
N ILE A 60 12.86 0.23 -8.18
CA ILE A 60 12.50 0.96 -6.97
C ILE A 60 13.64 0.73 -5.98
N VAL A 61 14.11 1.78 -5.32
CA VAL A 61 15.23 1.65 -4.37
C VAL A 61 14.96 0.54 -3.35
N ALA A 62 16.01 -0.21 -3.01
CA ALA A 62 15.92 -1.25 -2.00
C ALA A 62 15.66 -0.66 -0.61
N PRO A 63 14.97 -1.38 0.29
CA PRO A 63 14.86 -0.96 1.68
C PRO A 63 16.24 -0.88 2.35
N VAL A 64 16.42 0.11 3.22
CA VAL A 64 17.65 0.28 3.99
C VAL A 64 17.89 -0.97 4.86
N GLY A 65 19.14 -1.45 4.88
CA GLY A 65 19.51 -2.67 5.60
C GLY A 65 19.10 -3.97 4.90
N GLY A 66 18.46 -3.90 3.72
CA GLY A 66 18.10 -5.08 2.94
C GLY A 66 17.06 -5.98 3.60
N ILE A 67 16.27 -5.46 4.55
CA ILE A 67 15.26 -6.25 5.28
C ILE A 67 14.12 -6.62 4.31
N GLY A 68 13.56 -7.82 4.48
CA GLY A 68 12.40 -8.26 3.70
C GLY A 68 11.22 -7.31 3.92
N ARG A 69 10.61 -6.84 2.83
CA ARG A 69 9.60 -5.79 2.90
C ARG A 69 8.54 -5.95 1.84
N ARG A 70 7.31 -5.62 2.19
CA ARG A 70 6.19 -5.51 1.25
C ARG A 70 5.90 -4.04 0.95
N LEU A 71 5.67 -3.72 -0.32
CA LEU A 71 5.34 -2.37 -0.78
C LEU A 71 4.15 -2.46 -1.73
N LEU A 72 3.10 -1.68 -1.49
CA LEU A 72 1.98 -1.55 -2.40
C LEU A 72 2.23 -0.40 -3.38
N LEU A 73 2.22 -0.68 -4.67
CA LEU A 73 2.27 0.34 -5.71
C LEU A 73 0.86 0.67 -6.17
N LEU A 74 0.43 1.91 -6.00
CA LEU A 74 -0.86 2.39 -6.46
C LEU A 74 -0.65 3.40 -7.58
N ASN A 75 -1.22 3.17 -8.76
CA ASN A 75 -1.26 4.18 -9.82
C ASN A 75 -2.48 5.07 -9.63
N ARG A 76 -2.30 6.29 -9.13
CA ARG A 76 -3.36 7.32 -8.99
C ARG A 76 -3.52 8.20 -10.23
N GLY A 77 -2.62 8.06 -11.20
CA GLY A 77 -2.64 8.83 -12.43
C GLY A 77 -3.73 8.41 -13.41
N ALA A 78 -3.78 9.10 -14.55
CA ALA A 78 -4.72 8.81 -15.62
C ALA A 78 -4.17 7.84 -16.67
N ILE A 79 -2.86 7.61 -16.68
CA ILE A 79 -2.16 6.79 -17.67
C ILE A 79 -1.57 5.55 -17.00
N SER A 80 -1.50 4.42 -17.72
CA SER A 80 -0.84 3.21 -17.24
C SER A 80 0.66 3.41 -17.04
N ILE A 81 1.21 2.73 -16.03
CA ILE A 81 2.65 2.71 -15.74
C ILE A 81 3.19 1.33 -16.12
N GLY A 82 4.16 1.28 -17.03
CA GLY A 82 4.85 0.03 -17.37
C GLY A 82 5.88 -0.33 -16.29
N LEU A 83 5.70 -1.42 -15.58
CA LEU A 83 6.73 -2.00 -14.73
C LEU A 83 7.60 -2.91 -15.59
N LEU A 84 8.86 -2.55 -15.80
CA LEU A 84 9.78 -3.30 -16.64
C LEU A 84 10.54 -4.32 -15.80
N ARG A 85 10.57 -5.57 -16.27
CA ARG A 85 11.56 -6.53 -15.80
C ARG A 85 12.93 -6.01 -16.19
N ASN A 86 13.83 -5.93 -15.22
CA ASN A 86 15.19 -5.58 -15.55
C ASN A 86 15.95 -6.74 -16.22
N ASN A 87 16.98 -6.40 -16.99
CA ASN A 87 17.92 -7.38 -17.54
C ASN A 87 18.58 -8.17 -16.39
N VAL A 88 18.55 -9.50 -16.51
CA VAL A 88 19.08 -10.47 -15.54
C VAL A 88 20.55 -10.20 -15.19
N GLY A 89 21.32 -9.54 -16.08
CA GLY A 89 22.72 -9.19 -15.85
C GLY A 89 23.00 -7.97 -14.94
N SER A 90 21.99 -7.19 -14.56
CA SER A 90 22.21 -5.98 -13.74
C SER A 90 22.23 -6.33 -12.25
N LEU A 91 23.33 -6.08 -11.55
CA LEU A 91 23.48 -6.36 -10.10
C LEU A 91 22.81 -5.34 -9.16
N ALA A 92 22.10 -4.33 -9.70
CA ALA A 92 21.45 -3.31 -8.87
C ALA A 92 20.34 -3.91 -7.97
N SER A 93 20.37 -3.59 -6.67
CA SER A 93 19.43 -4.10 -5.67
C SER A 93 17.99 -3.55 -5.82
N SER A 94 17.83 -2.54 -6.65
CA SER A 94 16.60 -1.78 -6.85
C SER A 94 15.64 -2.40 -7.87
N ARG A 95 15.85 -3.63 -8.35
CA ARG A 95 15.20 -4.08 -9.60
C ARG A 95 13.97 -4.94 -9.33
N ILE A 96 12.99 -4.79 -10.22
CA ILE A 96 11.75 -5.57 -10.18
C ILE A 96 11.94 -6.85 -11.01
N LEU A 97 11.79 -7.98 -10.36
CA LEU A 97 11.75 -9.31 -10.94
C LEU A 97 10.29 -9.75 -11.05
N MET A 98 9.91 -10.20 -12.24
CA MET A 98 8.57 -10.69 -12.58
C MET A 98 8.71 -11.79 -13.65
N ALA A 99 7.63 -12.54 -13.94
CA ALA A 99 7.65 -13.64 -14.91
C ALA A 99 7.62 -13.19 -16.39
N ASP A 100 7.08 -12.01 -16.65
CA ASP A 100 7.02 -11.42 -17.99
C ASP A 100 8.08 -10.34 -18.18
N ALA A 101 8.25 -9.84 -19.40
CA ALA A 101 9.19 -8.74 -19.66
C ALA A 101 8.67 -7.40 -19.12
N THR A 102 7.35 -7.22 -19.11
CA THR A 102 6.67 -5.99 -18.72
C THR A 102 5.35 -6.32 -18.03
N PHE A 103 4.97 -5.50 -17.05
CA PHE A 103 3.67 -5.54 -16.40
C PHE A 103 3.05 -4.14 -16.42
N ASP A 104 1.88 -3.98 -17.02
CA ASP A 104 1.20 -2.68 -17.10
C ASP A 104 0.31 -2.46 -15.88
N LEU A 105 0.72 -1.53 -15.01
CA LEU A 105 -0.07 -1.06 -13.89
C LEU A 105 -1.08 -0.01 -14.38
N ALA A 106 -2.31 -0.45 -14.67
CA ALA A 106 -3.40 0.41 -15.13
C ALA A 106 -3.71 1.56 -14.16
N ALA A 107 -4.35 2.61 -14.67
CA ALA A 107 -4.83 3.73 -13.86
C ALA A 107 -5.82 3.25 -12.79
N GLY A 108 -5.63 3.67 -11.54
CA GLY A 108 -6.43 3.23 -10.38
C GLY A 108 -6.14 1.82 -9.88
N ALA A 109 -5.19 1.10 -10.50
CA ALA A 109 -4.80 -0.24 -10.07
C ALA A 109 -3.72 -0.21 -8.98
N VAL A 110 -3.70 -1.29 -8.20
CA VAL A 110 -2.70 -1.54 -7.17
C VAL A 110 -2.01 -2.87 -7.41
N VAL A 111 -0.70 -2.94 -7.16
CA VAL A 111 0.05 -4.21 -7.15
C VAL A 111 0.97 -4.26 -5.95
N ALA A 112 1.17 -5.46 -5.40
CA ALA A 112 2.08 -5.68 -4.30
C ALA A 112 3.46 -6.12 -4.81
N LEU A 113 4.50 -5.52 -4.25
CA LEU A 113 5.88 -5.94 -4.39
C LEU A 113 6.40 -6.50 -3.08
N HIS A 114 7.20 -7.56 -3.16
CA HIS A 114 7.90 -8.13 -2.02
C HIS A 114 9.41 -8.11 -2.27
N TYR A 115 10.15 -7.35 -1.46
CA TYR A 115 11.60 -7.33 -1.49
C TYR A 115 12.17 -8.57 -0.80
N LYS A 116 13.01 -9.33 -1.51
CA LYS A 116 13.78 -10.44 -0.93
C LYS A 116 15.23 -10.02 -0.69
N PRO A 117 15.71 -10.06 0.58
CA PRO A 117 17.08 -9.70 0.95
C PRO A 117 18.13 -10.50 0.19
N ASP A 118 17.91 -11.82 0.09
CA ASP A 118 18.89 -12.78 -0.40
C ASP A 118 19.23 -12.56 -1.88
N ASP A 119 18.24 -12.13 -2.65
CA ASP A 119 18.41 -11.80 -4.06
C ASP A 119 18.71 -10.32 -4.30
N ALA A 120 18.50 -9.50 -3.27
CA ALA A 120 18.41 -8.05 -3.34
C ALA A 120 17.50 -7.58 -4.49
N ARG A 121 16.26 -8.09 -4.54
CA ARG A 121 15.28 -7.75 -5.60
C ARG A 121 13.88 -7.56 -5.06
N TRP A 122 13.13 -6.71 -5.75
CA TRP A 122 11.67 -6.64 -5.64
C TRP A 122 11.04 -7.73 -6.50
N TYR A 123 10.12 -8.50 -5.93
CA TYR A 123 9.33 -9.48 -6.65
C TYR A 123 7.91 -8.95 -6.81
N LEU A 124 7.39 -8.98 -8.04
CA LEU A 124 5.97 -8.76 -8.26
C LEU A 124 5.19 -9.92 -7.65
N GLU A 125 4.37 -9.66 -6.63
CA GLU A 125 3.40 -10.66 -6.17
C GLU A 125 2.39 -10.84 -7.31
N ALA A 126 2.13 -12.09 -7.69
CA ALA A 126 1.32 -12.39 -8.86
C ALA A 126 0.00 -11.59 -8.79
N PRO A 127 -0.32 -10.78 -9.81
CA PRO A 127 -1.60 -10.11 -9.85
C PRO A 127 -2.66 -11.22 -9.80
N SER A 128 -3.62 -11.12 -8.89
CA SER A 128 -4.76 -12.00 -8.91
C SER A 128 -5.37 -11.88 -10.31
N ALA A 129 -5.39 -12.98 -11.08
CA ALA A 129 -5.63 -13.02 -12.52
C ALA A 129 -7.01 -12.51 -12.99
N SER A 130 -7.82 -11.98 -12.07
CA SER A 130 -8.99 -11.20 -12.40
C SER A 130 -8.53 -9.78 -12.69
N ALA A 131 -8.76 -9.27 -13.90
CA ALA A 131 -8.70 -7.84 -14.19
C ALA A 131 -9.58 -7.14 -13.15
N ALA A 132 -8.94 -6.68 -12.07
CA ALA A 132 -9.68 -6.10 -10.97
C ALA A 132 -10.31 -4.83 -11.53
N PRO A 133 -11.63 -4.65 -11.40
CA PRO A 133 -12.23 -3.37 -11.76
C PRO A 133 -11.46 -2.27 -11.03
N PRO A 134 -11.32 -1.07 -11.63
CA PRO A 134 -10.59 0.03 -11.01
C PRO A 134 -11.07 0.18 -9.57
N VAL A 135 -10.14 0.18 -8.63
CA VAL A 135 -10.47 0.28 -7.21
C VAL A 135 -11.00 1.69 -6.97
N THR A 136 -12.31 1.83 -6.94
CA THR A 136 -12.96 3.12 -6.63
C THR A 136 -12.87 3.44 -5.14
N ASP A 137 -12.80 2.39 -4.30
CA ASP A 137 -12.68 2.48 -2.86
C ASP A 137 -11.64 1.47 -2.35
N LEU A 138 -10.53 1.98 -1.80
CA LEU A 138 -9.59 1.17 -1.03
C LEU A 138 -10.00 1.24 0.45
N CYS A 139 -10.74 0.23 0.90
CA CYS A 139 -11.05 0.06 2.32
C CYS A 139 -10.00 -0.87 2.94
N ILE A 140 -9.14 -0.33 3.81
CA ILE A 140 -8.21 -1.16 4.58
C ILE A 140 -8.95 -1.60 5.83
N THR A 141 -9.49 -2.81 5.82
CA THR A 141 -10.09 -3.40 7.02
C THR A 141 -8.98 -3.92 7.94
N ARG A 142 -8.71 -3.20 9.02
CA ARG A 142 -7.80 -3.66 10.08
C ARG A 142 -8.57 -4.55 11.05
N THR A 143 -8.39 -5.86 10.97
CA THR A 143 -8.92 -6.78 11.99
C THR A 143 -8.02 -6.74 13.22
N VAL A 144 -8.51 -6.11 14.28
CA VAL A 144 -7.80 -6.03 15.56
C VAL A 144 -8.33 -7.16 16.44
N SER A 145 -7.58 -8.26 16.55
CA SER A 145 -7.94 -9.35 17.44
C SER A 145 -7.54 -8.99 18.88
N ALA A 146 -8.32 -8.15 19.53
CA ALA A 146 -8.27 -8.01 20.97
C ALA A 146 -9.31 -8.95 21.57
N ASN A 147 -8.96 -9.63 22.65
CA ASN A 147 -9.84 -10.51 23.44
C ASN A 147 -10.99 -9.76 24.16
N LEU A 148 -11.48 -8.64 23.60
CA LEU A 148 -12.53 -7.80 24.15
C LEU A 148 -13.18 -7.01 23.00
N SER A 149 -14.47 -7.27 22.74
CA SER A 149 -15.39 -6.55 21.85
C SER A 149 -14.83 -6.04 20.51
N ILE A 150 -15.16 -6.73 19.42
CA ILE A 150 -14.81 -6.33 18.05
C ILE A 150 -15.62 -5.09 17.66
N ALA A 151 -14.98 -3.93 17.66
CA ALA A 151 -15.42 -2.79 16.86
C ALA A 151 -14.59 -2.80 15.57
N ALA A 152 -15.21 -3.15 14.45
CA ALA A 152 -14.57 -3.04 13.14
C ALA A 152 -14.53 -1.56 12.74
N ASP A 153 -13.40 -0.90 12.97
CA ASP A 153 -13.17 0.44 12.46
C ASP A 153 -12.82 0.35 10.98
N THR A 154 -13.76 0.75 10.12
CA THR A 154 -13.60 0.71 8.67
C THR A 154 -13.34 2.13 8.19
N THR A 155 -12.06 2.49 8.05
CA THR A 155 -11.65 3.74 7.40
C THR A 155 -11.52 3.48 5.90
N CYS A 156 -12.60 3.74 5.16
CA CYS A 156 -12.56 3.80 3.70
C CYS A 156 -12.15 5.20 3.26
N LEU A 157 -11.05 5.32 2.52
CA LEU A 157 -10.75 6.54 1.77
C LEU A 157 -11.68 6.60 0.55
N GLN A 158 -12.90 7.10 0.74
CA GLN A 158 -13.81 7.31 -0.37
C GLN A 158 -13.41 8.56 -1.15
N ARG A 159 -13.13 8.40 -2.45
CA ARG A 159 -13.21 9.51 -3.41
C ARG A 159 -14.68 9.83 -3.64
N ARG A 160 -15.33 10.53 -2.70
CA ARG A 160 -16.68 11.06 -2.94
C ARG A 160 -16.60 12.21 -3.95
N PRO A 161 -17.30 12.14 -5.11
CA PRO A 161 -17.72 13.37 -5.76
C PRO A 161 -18.61 14.11 -4.76
N LEU A 162 -18.28 15.37 -4.47
CA LEU A 162 -19.00 16.23 -3.54
C LEU A 162 -20.41 16.54 -4.10
N ILE A 163 -21.34 15.60 -3.99
CA ILE A 163 -22.77 15.87 -4.19
C ILE A 163 -23.30 16.28 -2.82
N ALA A 164 -23.45 17.58 -2.65
CA ALA A 164 -24.11 18.18 -1.51
C ALA A 164 -25.57 17.73 -1.44
N ALA A 165 -25.89 16.83 -0.53
CA ALA A 165 -27.24 16.66 0.00
C ALA A 165 -27.14 16.11 1.43
N GLY A 166 -27.67 16.87 2.39
CA GLY A 166 -27.55 16.62 3.82
C GLY A 166 -28.11 15.27 4.25
N VAL A 167 -27.22 14.30 4.48
CA VAL A 167 -27.53 13.07 5.20
C VAL A 167 -26.90 13.16 6.57
N SER A 168 -27.71 13.48 7.57
CA SER A 168 -27.36 13.30 8.98
C SER A 168 -27.62 11.85 9.38
N VAL A 169 -26.56 11.15 9.79
CA VAL A 169 -26.66 9.80 10.39
C VAL A 169 -26.74 9.97 11.90
N THR A 170 -27.89 9.66 12.49
CA THR A 170 -28.08 9.61 13.95
C THR A 170 -28.01 8.14 14.38
N ILE A 171 -27.04 7.81 15.23
CA ILE A 171 -26.90 6.47 15.80
C ILE A 171 -27.78 6.40 17.05
N GLY A 172 -28.89 5.64 16.96
CA GLY A 172 -29.70 5.30 18.12
C GLY A 172 -29.04 4.21 18.96
N ALA A 173 -29.06 4.35 20.28
CA ALA A 173 -28.40 3.46 21.25
C ALA A 173 -29.04 2.04 21.37
N THR A 174 -29.93 1.65 20.46
CA THR A 174 -30.60 0.36 20.47
C THR A 174 -30.38 -0.28 19.10
N GLY A 175 -29.50 -1.27 19.05
CA GLY A 175 -29.02 -1.93 17.83
C GLY A 175 -30.07 -2.76 17.10
N GLU A 176 -31.04 -2.10 16.48
CA GLU A 176 -31.90 -2.69 15.45
C GLU A 176 -31.72 -1.94 14.14
N TRP A 177 -31.37 -2.68 13.09
CA TRP A 177 -31.27 -2.17 11.73
C TRP A 177 -32.67 -2.20 11.12
N LEU A 178 -33.29 -1.03 10.96
CA LEU A 178 -34.45 -0.87 10.10
C LEU A 178 -33.97 -0.36 8.74
N ILE A 179 -34.17 -1.16 7.69
CA ILE A 179 -33.99 -0.74 6.30
C ILE A 179 -35.32 -0.15 5.84
N LEU A 180 -35.34 1.14 5.52
CA LEU A 180 -36.37 1.80 4.70
C LEU A 180 -35.70 2.32 3.43
#